data_AF-A0A3Q0ILR3-F1
#
_entry.id   AF-A0A3Q0ILR3-F1
#
_cell.length_a   1.000
_cell.length_b   1.000
_cell.length_c   1.000
_cell.angle_alpha   90.00
_cell.angle_beta   90.00
_cell.angle_gamma   90.00
#
_symmetry.space_group_name_H-M   'P 1'
#
loop_
_entity.id
_entity.type
_entity.pdbx_description
1 polymer ?
#
loop_
_entity_poly.entity_id
_entity_poly.type
_entity_poly.pdbx_seq_one_letter_code
_entity_poly.pdbx_strand_id
1 'polypeptide(L)' 'MSQTNGQNNTKTAVLAMGCFWAPDGLFGTTKGVLRTKVGYSGGTTENPTYRNIGDHTEVTQVDYKYVRGWVYPPK' A
#
# COMPACT_ATOMS: atom_id res chain seq x y z
N MET A 1 3.46 9.89 -32.41
CA MET A 1 3.04 9.86 -30.99
C MET A 1 2.27 8.57 -30.77
N SER A 2 2.96 7.48 -30.44
CA SER A 2 2.33 6.17 -30.30
C SER A 2 1.72 6.07 -28.90
N GLN A 3 0.39 6.07 -28.81
CA GLN A 3 -0.31 5.73 -27.58
C GLN A 3 -0.09 4.23 -27.32
N THR A 4 0.89 3.89 -26.48
CA THR A 4 1.00 2.53 -25.95
C THR A 4 -0.20 2.29 -25.03
N ASN A 5 -1.13 1.46 -25.50
CA ASN A 5 -2.17 0.79 -24.72
C ASN A 5 -1.52 -0.06 -23.60
N GLY A 6 -1.00 0.59 -22.56
CA GLY A 6 -0.54 -0.05 -21.34
C GLY A 6 -1.71 -0.18 -20.39
N GLN A 7 -2.29 -1.36 -20.28
CA GLN A 7 -3.20 -1.68 -19.18
C GLN A 7 -2.52 -1.25 -17.87
N ASN A 8 -3.13 -0.31 -17.14
CA ASN A 8 -2.65 0.17 -15.84
C ASN A 8 -2.74 -0.98 -14.84
N ASN A 9 -1.73 -1.86 -14.85
CA ASN A 9 -1.63 -3.04 -14.01
C ASN A 9 -1.26 -2.70 -12.56
N THR A 10 -1.56 -1.49 -12.11
CA THR A 10 -1.37 -1.10 -10.72
C THR A 10 -2.48 -1.72 -9.88
N LYS A 11 -2.10 -2.35 -8.79
CA LYS A 11 -3.01 -2.86 -7.76
C LYS A 11 -2.68 -2.18 -6.44
N THR A 12 -3.67 -2.13 -5.58
CA THR A 12 -3.55 -1.52 -4.25
C THR A 12 -3.90 -2.57 -3.21
N ALA A 13 -3.05 -2.70 -2.19
CA ALA A 13 -3.31 -3.43 -0.96
C ALA A 13 -3.33 -2.46 0.21
N VAL A 14 -4.15 -2.72 1.23
CA VAL A 14 -4.17 -1.97 2.49
C VAL A 14 -3.96 -2.98 3.61
N LEU A 15 -2.91 -2.77 4.41
CA LEU A 15 -2.44 -3.74 5.39
C LEU A 15 -2.37 -3.07 6.77
N ALA A 16 -2.91 -3.74 7.78
CA ALA A 16 -2.79 -3.35 9.19
C ALA A 16 -1.81 -4.30 9.88
N MET A 17 -0.63 -3.79 10.25
CA MET A 17 0.52 -4.63 10.69
C MET A 17 1.22 -4.07 11.94
N GLY A 18 0.50 -3.31 12.76
CA GLY A 18 1.08 -2.56 13.89
C GLY A 18 1.55 -1.17 13.44
N CYS A 19 2.64 -0.66 14.03
CA CYS A 19 3.13 0.68 13.73
C CYS A 19 3.47 0.83 12.24
N PHE A 20 2.82 1.76 11.54
CA PHE A 20 2.92 1.89 10.08
C PHE A 20 4.32 2.26 9.58
N TRP A 21 5.24 2.68 10.46
CA TRP A 21 6.60 3.10 10.08
C TRP A 21 7.43 1.93 9.59
N ALA A 22 7.30 0.78 10.24
CA ALA A 22 8.05 -0.41 9.84
C ALA A 22 7.56 -0.97 8.49
N PRO A 23 6.25 -1.21 8.26
CA PRO A 23 5.76 -1.63 6.95
C PRO A 23 6.02 -0.60 5.85
N ASP A 24 5.90 0.70 6.12
CA ASP A 24 6.19 1.74 5.12
C ASP A 24 7.66 1.70 4.65
N GLY A 25 8.61 1.59 5.57
CA GLY A 25 10.03 1.42 5.23
C GLY A 25 10.33 0.11 4.48
N LEU A 26 9.70 -1.00 4.89
CA LEU A 26 9.87 -2.30 4.26
C LEU A 26 9.29 -2.34 2.84
N PHE A 27 8.03 -1.94 2.67
CA PHE A 27 7.38 -1.94 1.37
C PHE A 27 7.92 -0.84 0.44
N GLY A 28 8.28 0.33 0.97
CA GLY A 28 8.85 1.44 0.20
C GLY A 28 10.16 1.08 -0.50
N THR A 29 10.87 0.05 0.01
CA THR A 29 12.11 -0.46 -0.59
C THR A 29 11.91 -1.76 -1.38
N THR A 30 10.69 -2.31 -1.40
CA THR A 30 10.39 -3.59 -2.06
C THR A 30 10.27 -3.41 -3.58
N LYS A 31 11.04 -4.21 -4.34
CA LYS A 31 10.98 -4.20 -5.81
C LYS A 31 9.56 -4.52 -6.31
N GLY A 32 9.03 -3.64 -7.17
CA GLY A 32 7.69 -3.79 -7.75
C GLY A 32 6.59 -3.03 -7.01
N VAL A 33 6.88 -2.54 -5.81
CA VAL A 33 6.08 -1.49 -5.16
C VAL A 33 6.35 -0.17 -5.88
N LEU A 34 5.28 0.54 -6.20
CA LEU A 34 5.30 1.83 -6.89
C LEU A 34 5.19 2.98 -5.90
N ARG A 35 4.40 2.80 -4.84
CA ARG A 35 4.16 3.82 -3.81
C ARG A 35 3.63 3.17 -2.54
N THR A 36 4.00 3.74 -1.40
CA THR A 36 3.34 3.51 -0.12
C THR A 36 2.67 4.78 0.39
N LYS A 37 1.63 4.61 1.22
CA LYS A 37 1.00 5.67 2.00
C LYS A 37 0.60 5.11 3.36
N VAL A 38 0.77 5.90 4.41
CA VAL A 38 0.33 5.55 5.76
C VAL A 38 -0.93 6.31 6.15
N GLY A 39 -1.72 5.74 7.04
CA GLY A 39 -2.93 6.38 7.55
C GLY A 39 -3.66 5.52 8.56
N TYR A 40 -4.95 5.82 8.75
CA TYR A 40 -5.82 5.13 9.71
C TYR A 40 -7.09 4.66 9.01
N SER A 41 -7.49 3.41 9.22
CA SER A 41 -8.68 2.82 8.59
C SER A 41 -9.34 1.75 9.47
N GLY A 42 -10.54 1.32 9.10
CA GLY A 42 -11.30 0.27 9.80
C GLY A 42 -12.20 0.72 10.95
N GLY A 43 -12.14 1.98 11.36
CA GLY A 43 -13.02 2.57 12.36
C GLY A 43 -14.20 3.35 11.77
N THR A 44 -14.96 3.99 12.65
CA THR A 44 -16.14 4.81 12.38
C THR A 44 -15.93 6.28 12.70
N THR A 45 -14.87 6.63 13.44
CA THR A 45 -14.55 8.01 13.81
C THR A 45 -14.18 8.84 12.58
N GLU A 46 -14.83 9.99 12.36
CA GLU A 46 -14.49 10.86 11.24
C GLU A 46 -13.16 11.58 11.43
N ASN A 47 -12.40 11.73 10.33
CA ASN A 47 -11.15 12.49 10.25
C ASN A 47 -10.11 12.13 11.35
N PRO A 48 -9.68 10.86 11.45
CA PRO A 48 -8.72 10.44 12.46
C PRO A 48 -7.38 11.16 12.29
N THR A 49 -6.73 11.47 13.42
CA THR A 49 -5.40 12.09 13.45
C THR A 49 -4.45 11.21 14.25
N TYR A 50 -3.13 11.45 14.15
CA TYR A 50 -2.14 10.68 14.91
C TYR A 50 -2.37 10.72 16.43
N ARG A 51 -2.83 11.87 16.96
CA ARG A 51 -3.11 12.03 18.40
C ARG A 51 -4.49 11.53 18.81
N ASN A 52 -5.37 11.28 17.84
CA ASN A 52 -6.73 10.81 18.07
C ASN A 52 -7.17 9.90 16.92
N ILE A 53 -6.82 8.62 17.04
CA ILE A 53 -7.13 7.60 16.02
C ILE A 53 -8.55 7.05 16.16
N GLY A 54 -9.19 7.21 17.33
CA GLY A 54 -10.49 6.63 17.62
C GLY A 54 -10.45 5.10 17.58
N ASP A 55 -11.38 4.50 16.85
CA ASP A 55 -11.52 3.06 16.61
C ASP A 55 -10.82 2.59 15.33
N HIS A 56 -10.00 3.44 14.71
CA HIS A 56 -9.19 3.05 13.55
C HIS A 56 -7.93 2.29 13.94
N THR A 57 -7.36 1.56 12.99
CA THR A 57 -6.05 0.94 13.08
C THR A 57 -5.07 1.63 12.13
N GLU A 58 -3.80 1.69 12.53
CA GLU A 58 -2.71 2.12 11.63
C GLU A 58 -2.62 1.17 10.43
N VAL A 59 -2.60 1.74 9.23
CA VAL A 59 -2.54 1.01 7.98
C VAL A 59 -1.49 1.58 7.04
N THR A 60 -0.92 0.68 6.22
CA THR A 60 -0.08 1.03 5.09
C THR A 60 -0.78 0.60 3.81
N GLN A 61 -1.08 1.56 2.94
CA GLN A 61 -1.52 1.33 1.58
C GLN A 61 -0.28 1.13 0.68
N VAL A 62 -0.28 0.06 -0.11
CA VAL A 62 0.79 -0.29 -1.04
C VAL A 62 0.22 -0.35 -2.45
N ASP A 63 0.68 0.54 -3.32
CA ASP A 63 0.40 0.49 -4.75
C ASP A 63 1.55 -0.26 -5.44
N TYR A 64 1.27 -1.34 -6.18
CA TYR A 64 2.27 -2.20 -6.80
C TYR A 64 1.87 -2.63 -8.21
N LYS A 65 2.84 -3.02 -9.04
CA LYS A 65 2.57 -3.53 -10.39
C LYS A 65 2.24 -5.02 -10.34
N TYR A 66 1.04 -5.39 -10.75
CA TYR A 66 0.62 -6.78 -10.89
C TYR A 66 0.98 -7.31 -12.29
N VAL A 67 1.84 -8.31 -12.36
CA VAL A 67 2.13 -9.03 -13.60
C VAL A 67 1.64 -10.46 -13.43
N ARG A 68 0.66 -10.88 -14.24
CA ARG A 68 0.20 -12.28 -14.24
C ARG A 68 1.38 -13.20 -14.57
N GLY A 69 1.60 -14.23 -13.77
CA GLY A 69 2.67 -15.23 -13.96
C GLY A 69 4.00 -14.91 -13.26
N TRP A 70 4.11 -13.79 -12.52
CA TRP A 70 5.24 -13.55 -11.62
C TRP A 70 5.01 -14.28 -10.29
N VAL A 71 5.84 -15.29 -10.00
CA VAL A 71 5.94 -15.92 -8.66
C VAL A 71 7.21 -15.38 -8.01
N TYR A 72 7.09 -14.86 -6.79
CA TYR A 72 8.23 -14.45 -5.98
C TYR A 72 8.60 -15.57 -4.99
N PRO A 73 9.89 -15.90 -4.79
CA PRO A 73 11.07 -15.35 -5.49
C PRO A 73 11.18 -15.86 -6.93
N PRO A 74 11.73 -15.05 -7.86
CA PRO A 74 12.08 -15.55 -9.18
C PRO A 74 13.17 -16.62 -9.05
N LYS A 75 13.05 -17.71 -9.80
CA LYS A 75 14.18 -18.63 -10.01
C LYS A 75 15.30 -17.94 -10.79
#